data_AF-A0A6U2DQ98-F1
#
_entry.id   AF-A0A6U2DQ98-F1
#
_cell.length_a   1.000
_cell.length_b   1.000
_cell.length_c   1.000
_cell.angle_alpha   90.00
_cell.angle_beta   90.00
_cell.angle_gamma   90.00
#
_symmetry.space_group_name_H-M   'P 1'
#
loop_
_entity.id
_entity.type
_entity.pdbx_description
1 polymer ?
#
loop_
_entity_poly.entity_id
_entity_poly.type
_entity_poly.pdbx_seq_one_letter_code
_entity_poly.pdbx_strand_id
1 'polypeptide(L)'
;MVKTSTSTLLVVVALANTATATASTANPNLRWASSGGGWRSMVADMGYANIFQKAGFLGDGANTQFGAISTSSGGSWFSTQLFYDQFFFDKVTFDAPNALYDYVREWMQSYYDYQQDMKSNPECDVFGNLTKVFPALSELEGLCNIFVDYNGSWAVFVEGMLQNAPLNNTDFVNTPADPQHKIASLASTDLLIQTSLTPVSRIRETSELVYITPSSSLSGENLRRRGTKTSVYAVPIGLQYAVKDDSTLFYYAIGDMSLETVVGPAPEDFAFDDYRNYFLYPPTDGTVLTSVPSEEVTSPGPFDAPFGGSPTVSQVAAASSATIGDLSGVVNSVLAQYFSTVLYSASENKTMPVKEIIKSGMEDVVNVIYQHPMFVDIAVCSEWPSSCGGTNGRLIDGSFTDGTTVALNVGQLHSVDNGNLNETMKLIVTSNNYYTDTDVNVLMYFDTNFNEDVAPGDFIWAPATGAVDVARPVPFRSPQVFETYLNETMLENLEEEVPGTNLTTAVIEAVTTENAAFGIKKGQKVEILLLKINSNIPTTIIGKYDTNKYITPLSELAETISSSGALLDRVNDFLNSTA
;
A
#
# COMPACT_ATOMS: atom_id res chain seq x y z
N MET A 1 -55.02 -13.48 -47.99
CA MET A 1 -53.85 -14.25 -48.47
C MET A 1 -52.67 -13.30 -48.54
N VAL A 2 -51.78 -13.34 -47.55
CA VAL A 2 -50.51 -12.60 -47.55
C VAL A 2 -49.43 -13.66 -47.30
N LYS A 3 -48.56 -13.88 -48.30
CA LYS A 3 -47.46 -14.85 -48.23
C LYS A 3 -46.25 -14.19 -47.58
N THR A 4 -45.82 -14.76 -46.46
CA THR A 4 -44.55 -14.52 -45.77
C THR A 4 -43.37 -15.06 -46.59
N SER A 5 -42.30 -14.28 -46.70
CA SER A 5 -40.99 -14.70 -47.21
C SER A 5 -40.01 -14.75 -46.04
N THR A 6 -39.57 -15.95 -45.69
CA THR A 6 -38.56 -16.21 -44.65
C THR A 6 -37.21 -16.42 -45.32
N SER A 7 -36.30 -15.45 -45.19
CA SER A 7 -34.90 -15.62 -45.60
C SER A 7 -34.14 -16.34 -44.49
N THR A 8 -33.56 -17.49 -44.82
CA THR A 8 -32.73 -18.29 -43.92
C THR A 8 -31.29 -17.77 -43.99
N LEU A 9 -30.78 -17.24 -42.88
CA LEU A 9 -29.38 -16.81 -42.73
C LEU A 9 -28.54 -18.03 -42.33
N LEU A 10 -27.63 -18.45 -43.20
CA LEU A 10 -26.70 -19.54 -42.95
C LEU A 10 -25.48 -18.98 -42.17
N VAL A 11 -25.42 -19.21 -40.86
CA VAL A 11 -24.25 -18.89 -40.05
C VAL A 11 -23.26 -20.05 -40.15
N VAL A 12 -22.12 -19.82 -40.78
CA VAL A 12 -20.98 -20.73 -40.78
C VAL A 12 -20.21 -20.52 -39.48
N VAL A 13 -20.40 -21.42 -38.52
CA VAL A 13 -19.58 -21.49 -37.30
C VAL A 13 -18.25 -22.13 -37.68
N ALA A 14 -17.19 -21.33 -37.77
CA ALA A 14 -15.84 -21.84 -37.83
C ALA A 14 -15.47 -22.39 -36.43
N LEU A 15 -15.35 -23.71 -36.31
CA LEU A 15 -14.75 -24.37 -35.16
C LEU A 15 -13.25 -24.07 -35.19
N ALA A 16 -12.83 -23.02 -34.49
CA ALA A 16 -11.43 -22.84 -34.14
C ALA A 16 -11.04 -23.95 -33.17
N ASN A 17 -10.06 -24.77 -33.56
CA ASN A 17 -9.38 -25.68 -32.65
C ASN A 17 -8.65 -24.83 -31.60
N THR A 18 -9.29 -24.62 -30.44
CA THR A 18 -8.60 -24.16 -29.23
C THR A 18 -7.67 -25.28 -28.80
N ALA A 19 -6.39 -25.17 -29.17
CA ALA A 19 -5.36 -25.93 -28.51
C ALA A 19 -5.45 -25.59 -27.02
N THR A 20 -5.88 -26.55 -26.21
CA THR A 20 -5.74 -26.51 -24.76
C THR A 20 -4.25 -26.42 -24.47
N ALA A 21 -3.76 -25.19 -24.30
CA ALA A 21 -2.46 -24.96 -23.67
C ALA A 21 -2.49 -25.73 -22.35
N THR A 22 -1.54 -26.63 -22.16
CA THR A 22 -1.28 -27.24 -20.85
C THR A 22 -1.01 -26.08 -19.90
N ALA A 23 -1.98 -25.78 -19.04
CA ALA A 23 -1.84 -24.75 -18.03
C ALA A 23 -0.54 -25.04 -17.26
N SER A 24 0.39 -24.10 -17.32
CA SER A 24 1.46 -24.08 -16.34
C SER A 24 0.81 -23.94 -14.98
N THR A 25 1.25 -24.76 -14.04
CA THR A 25 0.74 -24.74 -12.67
C THR A 25 1.70 -23.87 -11.87
N ALA A 26 1.42 -22.56 -11.81
CA ALA A 26 2.04 -21.69 -10.80
C ALA A 26 2.01 -22.40 -9.44
N ASN A 27 3.09 -22.34 -8.67
CA ASN A 27 3.13 -22.98 -7.36
C ASN A 27 2.39 -22.05 -6.38
N PRO A 28 1.18 -22.41 -5.90
CA PRO A 28 0.39 -21.54 -5.02
C PRO A 28 1.12 -21.20 -3.72
N ASN A 29 2.11 -22.01 -3.33
CA ASN A 29 2.90 -21.88 -2.12
C ASN A 29 4.23 -21.13 -2.32
N LEU A 30 4.59 -20.72 -3.55
CA LEU A 30 5.72 -19.81 -3.78
C LEU A 30 5.17 -18.40 -3.99
N ARG A 31 5.45 -17.50 -3.05
CA ARG A 31 4.87 -16.15 -3.02
C ARG A 31 5.95 -15.09 -2.87
N TRP A 32 5.72 -13.93 -3.47
CA TRP A 32 6.55 -12.74 -3.31
C TRP A 32 5.72 -11.62 -2.68
N ALA A 33 6.22 -11.02 -1.60
CA ALA A 33 5.66 -9.84 -0.96
C ALA A 33 6.72 -8.71 -0.94
N SER A 34 6.41 -7.58 -1.56
CA SER A 34 7.27 -6.39 -1.56
C SER A 34 6.67 -5.28 -0.71
N SER A 35 7.46 -4.75 0.21
CA SER A 35 7.09 -3.54 0.96
C SER A 35 7.08 -2.33 0.02
N GLY A 36 6.43 -1.25 0.45
CA GLY A 36 6.59 0.05 -0.16
C GLY A 36 7.97 0.65 0.03
N GLY A 37 8.09 1.92 -0.34
CA GLY A 37 9.37 2.64 -0.38
C GLY A 37 9.53 3.54 -1.61
N GLY A 38 8.40 4.00 -2.19
CA GLY A 38 8.37 4.87 -3.37
C GLY A 38 9.30 4.42 -4.50
N TRP A 39 10.04 5.36 -5.08
CA TRP A 39 10.91 5.10 -6.23
C TRP A 39 12.03 4.08 -5.93
N ARG A 40 12.52 4.03 -4.68
CA ARG A 40 13.53 3.04 -4.27
C ARG A 40 12.98 1.62 -4.37
N SER A 41 11.79 1.38 -3.81
CA SER A 41 11.11 0.07 -3.88
C SER A 41 10.83 -0.33 -5.32
N MET A 42 10.23 0.58 -6.10
CA MET A 42 9.91 0.32 -7.50
C MET A 42 11.13 -0.16 -8.31
N VAL A 43 12.25 0.56 -8.20
CA VAL A 43 13.46 0.26 -8.99
C VAL A 43 14.19 -0.97 -8.47
N ALA A 44 14.20 -1.18 -7.15
CA ALA A 44 14.76 -2.40 -6.60
C ALA A 44 14.00 -3.66 -7.05
N ASP A 45 12.67 -3.58 -7.08
CA ASP A 45 11.82 -4.68 -7.55
C ASP A 45 12.06 -5.00 -9.03
N MET A 46 12.46 -4.03 -9.87
CA MET A 46 12.96 -4.32 -11.22
C MET A 46 14.24 -5.18 -11.20
N GLY A 47 15.17 -4.87 -10.31
CA GLY A 47 16.40 -5.65 -10.12
C GLY A 47 16.11 -7.06 -9.59
N TYR A 48 15.19 -7.19 -8.65
CA TYR A 48 14.77 -8.49 -8.10
C TYR A 48 14.04 -9.33 -9.15
N ALA A 49 13.16 -8.75 -9.97
CA ALA A 49 12.50 -9.45 -11.06
C ALA A 49 13.52 -10.07 -12.04
N ASN A 50 14.61 -9.36 -12.33
CA ASN A 50 15.70 -9.90 -13.15
C ASN A 50 16.39 -11.11 -12.50
N ILE A 51 16.65 -11.05 -11.18
CA ILE A 51 17.20 -12.18 -10.42
C ILE A 51 16.23 -13.36 -10.40
N PHE A 52 14.94 -13.12 -10.18
CA PHE A 52 13.92 -14.15 -10.17
C PHE A 52 13.72 -14.77 -11.55
N GLN A 53 13.89 -14.02 -12.64
CA GLN A 53 13.95 -14.57 -13.99
C GLN A 53 15.14 -15.51 -14.15
N LYS A 54 16.34 -15.10 -13.73
CA LYS A 54 17.56 -15.94 -13.78
C LYS A 54 17.45 -17.21 -12.94
N ALA A 55 16.73 -17.13 -11.82
CA ALA A 55 16.43 -18.28 -10.96
C ALA A 55 15.32 -19.18 -11.53
N GLY A 56 14.64 -18.77 -12.61
CA GLY A 56 13.57 -19.52 -13.27
C GLY A 56 12.20 -19.38 -12.62
N PHE A 57 11.97 -18.31 -11.84
CA PHE A 57 10.68 -18.05 -11.15
C PHE A 57 9.78 -17.15 -11.98
N LEU A 58 10.37 -16.27 -12.78
CA LEU A 58 9.69 -15.51 -13.82
C LEU A 58 10.15 -16.06 -15.17
N GLY A 59 9.21 -16.33 -16.06
CA GLY A 59 9.50 -16.95 -17.34
C GLY A 59 8.69 -16.34 -18.48
N ASP A 60 9.01 -16.73 -19.70
CA ASP A 60 8.22 -16.42 -20.88
C ASP A 60 6.98 -17.32 -20.95
N GLY A 61 5.86 -16.76 -21.40
CA GLY A 61 4.58 -17.47 -21.40
C GLY A 61 4.22 -18.00 -20.02
N ALA A 62 3.46 -19.08 -19.92
CA ALA A 62 2.93 -19.51 -18.63
C ALA A 62 3.98 -19.99 -17.59
N ASN A 63 5.30 -19.92 -17.85
CA ASN A 63 6.36 -20.51 -17.03
C ASN A 63 6.68 -19.79 -15.70
N THR A 64 5.85 -18.85 -15.23
CA THR A 64 6.02 -18.22 -13.92
C THR A 64 5.65 -19.18 -12.78
N GLN A 65 6.53 -19.27 -11.77
CA GLN A 65 6.34 -20.16 -10.62
C GLN A 65 5.63 -19.49 -9.44
N PHE A 66 5.65 -18.16 -9.35
CA PHE A 66 4.95 -17.44 -8.29
C PHE A 66 3.44 -17.68 -8.39
N GLY A 67 2.84 -18.16 -7.30
CA GLY A 67 1.39 -18.22 -7.15
C GLY A 67 0.78 -16.84 -6.92
N ALA A 68 1.49 -15.97 -6.20
CA ALA A 68 1.06 -14.59 -5.97
C ALA A 68 2.25 -13.64 -5.83
N ILE A 69 2.09 -12.43 -6.35
CA ILE A 69 2.99 -11.28 -6.13
C ILE A 69 2.17 -10.18 -5.46
N SER A 70 2.58 -9.77 -4.26
CA SER A 70 1.93 -8.71 -3.50
C SER A 70 2.82 -7.51 -3.29
N THR A 71 2.26 -6.31 -3.46
CA THR A 71 3.00 -5.05 -3.39
C THR A 71 2.18 -3.95 -2.72
N SER A 72 2.86 -2.95 -2.18
CA SER A 72 2.30 -1.67 -1.73
C SER A 72 3.16 -0.52 -2.25
N SER A 73 2.64 0.71 -2.18
CA SER A 73 3.39 1.93 -2.48
C SER A 73 4.09 1.91 -3.85
N GLY A 74 5.38 2.29 -3.91
CA GLY A 74 6.17 2.19 -5.13
C GLY A 74 6.29 0.79 -5.72
N GLY A 75 6.20 -0.27 -4.91
CA GLY A 75 6.08 -1.64 -5.41
C GLY A 75 4.82 -1.84 -6.26
N SER A 76 3.74 -1.10 -6.00
CA SER A 76 2.52 -1.14 -6.83
C SER A 76 2.71 -0.50 -8.20
N TRP A 77 3.55 0.53 -8.32
CA TRP A 77 3.94 1.10 -9.60
C TRP A 77 4.71 0.08 -10.42
N PHE A 78 5.63 -0.64 -9.79
CA PHE A 78 6.36 -1.74 -10.42
C PHE A 78 5.40 -2.85 -10.87
N SER A 79 4.57 -3.39 -9.96
CA SER A 79 3.75 -4.57 -10.26
C SER A 79 2.66 -4.28 -11.28
N THR A 80 2.07 -3.09 -11.30
CA THR A 80 1.11 -2.74 -12.36
C THR A 80 1.77 -2.72 -13.74
N GLN A 81 2.98 -2.19 -13.87
CA GLN A 81 3.72 -2.22 -15.14
C GLN A 81 4.15 -3.65 -15.49
N LEU A 82 4.64 -4.43 -14.51
CA LEU A 82 5.05 -5.82 -14.70
C LEU A 82 3.91 -6.71 -15.23
N PHE A 83 2.69 -6.54 -14.72
CA PHE A 83 1.55 -7.39 -15.08
C PHE A 83 0.82 -6.94 -16.35
N TYR A 84 0.88 -5.66 -16.73
CA TYR A 84 0.01 -5.11 -17.78
C TYR A 84 0.77 -4.47 -18.96
N ASP A 85 2.10 -4.43 -18.94
CA ASP A 85 2.91 -3.99 -20.08
C ASP A 85 4.01 -5.01 -20.41
N GLN A 86 3.86 -5.69 -21.55
CA GLN A 86 4.81 -6.74 -21.98
C GLN A 86 6.22 -6.17 -22.20
N PHE A 87 6.34 -4.93 -22.67
CA PHE A 87 7.64 -4.32 -22.91
C PHE A 87 8.38 -4.08 -21.60
N PHE A 88 7.71 -3.51 -20.59
CA PHE A 88 8.25 -3.37 -19.25
C PHE A 88 8.66 -4.73 -18.67
N PHE A 89 7.80 -5.75 -18.77
CA PHE A 89 8.12 -7.10 -18.32
C PHE A 89 9.41 -7.62 -18.97
N ASP A 90 9.52 -7.52 -20.29
CA ASP A 90 10.69 -8.00 -21.02
C ASP A 90 11.96 -7.26 -20.58
N LYS A 91 11.85 -5.94 -20.39
CA LYS A 91 12.94 -5.08 -19.93
C LYS A 91 13.44 -5.43 -18.54
N VAL A 92 12.55 -5.64 -17.58
CA VAL A 92 12.99 -5.90 -16.20
C VAL A 92 13.39 -7.35 -15.98
N THR A 93 12.86 -8.30 -16.76
CA THR A 93 13.14 -9.73 -16.56
C THR A 93 14.27 -10.27 -17.44
N PHE A 94 14.35 -9.90 -18.73
CA PHE A 94 15.25 -10.56 -19.69
C PHE A 94 16.46 -9.72 -20.11
N ASP A 95 16.43 -8.40 -19.94
CA ASP A 95 17.59 -7.58 -20.30
C ASP A 95 18.80 -7.90 -19.40
N ALA A 96 20.00 -7.78 -19.98
CA ALA A 96 21.23 -7.86 -19.23
C ALA A 96 21.32 -6.70 -18.21
N PRO A 97 22.06 -6.85 -17.09
CA PRO A 97 22.13 -5.82 -16.04
C PRO A 97 22.44 -4.40 -16.54
N ASN A 98 23.34 -4.26 -17.50
CA ASN A 98 23.68 -2.95 -18.07
C ASN A 98 22.58 -2.37 -18.97
N ALA A 99 21.78 -3.21 -19.63
CA ALA A 99 20.62 -2.76 -20.38
C ALA A 99 19.46 -2.40 -19.43
N LEU A 100 19.31 -3.11 -18.31
CA LEU A 100 18.39 -2.75 -17.23
C LEU A 100 18.78 -1.40 -16.60
N TYR A 101 20.07 -1.15 -16.37
CA TYR A 101 20.59 0.17 -15.95
C TYR A 101 20.10 1.28 -16.90
N ASP A 102 20.32 1.10 -18.20
CA ASP A 102 19.95 2.10 -19.22
C ASP A 102 18.43 2.32 -19.26
N TYR A 103 17.64 1.25 -19.09
CA TYR A 103 16.19 1.34 -19.02
C TYR A 103 15.69 2.10 -17.78
N VAL A 104 16.24 1.79 -16.60
CA VAL A 104 15.88 2.50 -15.35
C VAL A 104 16.24 3.98 -15.47
N ARG A 105 17.40 4.28 -16.08
CA ARG A 105 17.81 5.64 -16.36
C ARG A 105 16.83 6.36 -17.28
N GLU A 106 16.38 5.71 -18.35
CA GLU A 106 15.35 6.23 -19.26
C GLU A 106 14.03 6.47 -18.52
N TRP A 107 13.59 5.51 -17.71
CA TRP A 107 12.37 5.64 -16.90
C TRP A 107 12.43 6.86 -15.97
N MET A 108 13.53 7.01 -15.24
CA MET A 108 13.74 8.14 -14.33
C MET A 108 13.93 9.47 -15.08
N GLN A 109 14.47 9.44 -16.30
CA GLN A 109 14.54 10.61 -17.16
C GLN A 109 13.15 11.05 -17.63
N SER A 110 12.27 10.12 -18.03
CA SER A 110 10.89 10.45 -18.37
C SER A 110 10.12 11.03 -17.20
N TYR A 111 10.34 10.50 -15.99
CA TYR A 111 9.77 11.07 -14.77
C TYR A 111 10.32 12.48 -14.49
N TYR A 112 11.64 12.70 -14.63
CA TYR A 112 12.23 14.03 -14.53
C TYR A 112 11.60 15.02 -15.53
N ASP A 113 11.42 14.59 -16.78
CA ASP A 113 10.85 15.39 -17.86
C ASP A 113 9.38 15.74 -17.58
N TYR A 114 8.59 14.80 -17.07
CA TYR A 114 7.22 15.05 -16.60
C TYR A 114 7.16 16.13 -15.51
N GLN A 115 8.16 16.18 -14.63
CA GLN A 115 8.26 17.20 -13.58
C GLN A 115 8.84 18.53 -14.07
N GLN A 116 9.33 18.64 -15.31
CA GLN A 116 9.94 19.87 -15.80
C GLN A 116 8.97 21.05 -15.88
N ASP A 117 7.67 20.79 -15.93
CA ASP A 117 6.66 21.85 -15.93
C ASP A 117 6.26 22.32 -14.52
N MET A 118 6.73 21.62 -13.48
CA MET A 118 6.41 22.00 -12.11
C MET A 118 7.00 23.38 -11.76
N LYS A 119 6.15 24.29 -11.30
CA LYS A 119 6.52 25.66 -10.92
C LYS A 119 6.52 25.77 -9.40
N SER A 120 7.56 26.38 -8.85
CA SER A 120 7.54 26.77 -7.44
C SER A 120 6.34 27.70 -7.19
N ASN A 121 5.47 27.35 -6.25
CA ASN A 121 4.36 28.21 -5.86
C ASN A 121 4.71 28.97 -4.56
N PRO A 122 4.65 30.31 -4.55
CA PRO A 122 4.82 31.10 -3.33
C PRO A 122 3.87 30.73 -2.19
N GLU A 123 2.70 30.15 -2.48
CA GLU A 123 1.79 29.64 -1.44
C GLU A 123 2.41 28.50 -0.62
N CYS A 124 3.39 27.79 -1.19
CA CYS A 124 4.13 26.74 -0.49
C CYS A 124 5.19 27.28 0.47
N ASP A 125 5.54 28.57 0.40
CA ASP A 125 6.53 29.19 1.30
C ASP A 125 6.06 29.18 2.76
N VAL A 126 4.75 29.05 3.01
CA VAL A 126 4.19 28.88 4.35
C VAL A 126 4.76 27.64 5.04
N PHE A 127 4.92 26.54 4.28
CA PHE A 127 5.52 25.31 4.79
C PHE A 127 7.00 25.49 5.06
N GLY A 128 7.73 26.20 4.21
CA GLY A 128 9.15 26.50 4.45
C GLY A 128 9.43 27.25 5.78
N ASN A 129 8.45 27.95 6.33
CA ASN A 129 8.56 28.53 7.68
C ASN A 129 8.13 27.55 8.77
N LEU A 130 7.12 26.72 8.51
CA LEU A 130 6.68 25.67 9.43
C LEU A 130 7.73 24.58 9.61
N THR A 131 8.43 24.18 8.55
CA THR A 131 9.47 23.15 8.55
C THR A 131 10.69 23.55 9.39
N LYS A 132 10.98 24.85 9.50
CA LYS A 132 12.01 25.37 10.40
C LYS A 132 11.66 25.16 11.88
N VAL A 133 10.38 25.16 12.22
CA VAL A 133 9.88 24.94 13.58
C VAL A 133 9.64 23.45 13.84
N PHE A 134 9.13 22.75 12.84
CA PHE A 134 8.80 21.33 12.86
C PHE A 134 9.49 20.63 11.69
N PRO A 135 10.76 20.21 11.84
CA PRO A 135 11.49 19.53 10.77
C PRO A 135 10.79 18.29 10.22
N ALA A 136 9.95 17.62 11.02
CA ALA A 136 9.11 16.51 10.60
C ALA A 136 8.17 16.84 9.43
N LEU A 137 7.86 18.12 9.20
CA LEU A 137 7.01 18.57 8.11
C LEU A 137 7.77 18.86 6.82
N SER A 138 9.09 18.62 6.74
CA SER A 138 9.91 18.99 5.56
C SER A 138 9.40 18.38 4.25
N GLU A 139 8.77 17.22 4.33
CA GLU A 139 8.17 16.55 3.17
C GLU A 139 7.00 17.36 2.59
N LEU A 140 6.21 18.04 3.43
CA LEU A 140 5.07 18.86 2.98
C LEU A 140 5.51 19.99 2.06
N GLU A 141 6.72 20.54 2.22
CA GLU A 141 7.23 21.60 1.35
C GLU A 141 7.46 21.09 -0.09
N GLY A 142 8.11 19.93 -0.24
CA GLY A 142 8.31 19.31 -1.55
C GLY A 142 6.99 18.89 -2.20
N LEU A 143 6.08 18.35 -1.40
CA LEU A 143 4.76 17.88 -1.83
C LEU A 143 3.81 18.99 -2.20
N CYS A 144 3.88 20.13 -1.51
CA CYS A 144 3.05 21.29 -1.79
C CYS A 144 3.19 21.75 -3.25
N ASN A 145 4.41 21.78 -3.79
CA ASN A 145 4.64 22.18 -5.17
C ASN A 145 3.99 21.21 -6.16
N ILE A 146 4.08 19.88 -5.92
CA ILE A 146 3.32 18.90 -6.69
C ILE A 146 1.83 19.22 -6.63
N PHE A 147 1.29 19.38 -5.43
CA PHE A 147 -0.14 19.57 -5.28
C PHE A 147 -0.65 20.85 -5.89
N VAL A 148 0.15 21.90 -6.00
CA VAL A 148 -0.26 23.06 -6.78
C VAL A 148 -0.38 22.69 -8.26
N ASP A 149 0.63 22.05 -8.84
CA ASP A 149 0.68 21.79 -10.27
C ASP A 149 -0.31 20.70 -10.73
N TYR A 150 -0.69 19.78 -9.83
CA TYR A 150 -1.68 18.72 -10.09
C TYR A 150 -3.00 18.93 -9.33
N ASN A 151 -3.34 20.20 -9.02
CA ASN A 151 -4.62 20.59 -8.41
C ASN A 151 -4.98 19.80 -7.14
N GLY A 152 -3.99 19.47 -6.33
CA GLY A 152 -4.12 18.78 -5.05
C GLY A 152 -4.28 17.28 -5.15
N SER A 153 -4.23 16.70 -6.36
CA SER A 153 -4.57 15.30 -6.57
C SER A 153 -3.35 14.39 -6.70
N TRP A 154 -3.17 13.52 -5.71
CA TRP A 154 -2.17 12.45 -5.76
C TRP A 154 -2.42 11.48 -6.92
N ALA A 155 -3.69 11.12 -7.16
CA ALA A 155 -4.04 10.19 -8.23
C ALA A 155 -3.70 10.74 -9.63
N VAL A 156 -3.94 12.02 -9.88
CA VAL A 156 -3.55 12.68 -11.14
C VAL A 156 -2.02 12.71 -11.31
N PHE A 157 -1.28 12.93 -10.22
CA PHE A 157 0.18 12.87 -10.24
C PHE A 157 0.69 11.47 -10.61
N VAL A 158 0.17 10.41 -9.97
CA VAL A 158 0.57 9.02 -10.26
C VAL A 158 0.17 8.60 -11.67
N GLU A 159 -1.05 8.95 -12.10
CA GLU A 159 -1.51 8.72 -13.48
C GLU A 159 -0.56 9.38 -14.49
N GLY A 160 -0.24 10.66 -14.30
CA GLY A 160 0.67 11.37 -15.21
C GLY A 160 2.10 10.79 -15.19
N MET A 161 2.61 10.38 -14.03
CA MET A 161 3.90 9.69 -13.94
C MET A 161 3.90 8.39 -14.75
N LEU A 162 2.89 7.53 -14.58
CA LEU A 162 2.78 6.25 -15.29
C LEU A 162 2.52 6.45 -16.79
N GLN A 163 1.77 7.48 -17.18
CA GLN A 163 1.51 7.81 -18.58
C GLN A 163 2.78 8.25 -19.33
N ASN A 164 3.74 8.85 -18.62
CA ASN A 164 5.02 9.29 -19.19
C ASN A 164 6.12 8.23 -19.10
N ALA A 165 5.89 7.12 -18.39
CA ALA A 165 6.84 6.02 -18.35
C ALA A 165 7.14 5.49 -19.78
N PRO A 166 8.38 5.04 -20.06
CA PRO A 166 8.76 4.47 -21.35
C PRO A 166 8.14 3.08 -21.52
N LEU A 167 6.84 3.06 -21.78
CA LEU A 167 6.00 1.88 -22.02
C LEU A 167 5.56 1.86 -23.48
N ASN A 168 5.27 0.66 -24.00
CA ASN A 168 4.76 0.55 -25.37
C ASN A 168 3.24 0.78 -25.44
N ASN A 169 2.51 0.55 -24.34
CA ASN A 169 1.09 0.82 -24.27
C ASN A 169 0.81 2.30 -24.00
N THR A 170 0.38 3.04 -25.02
CA THR A 170 0.03 4.47 -24.88
C THR A 170 -1.21 4.72 -24.03
N ASP A 171 -2.06 3.70 -23.83
CA ASP A 171 -3.28 3.76 -23.00
C ASP A 171 -3.10 2.93 -21.72
N PHE A 172 -1.85 2.77 -21.27
CA PHE A 172 -1.51 1.96 -20.10
C PHE A 172 -2.35 2.37 -18.89
N VAL A 173 -2.42 3.65 -18.55
CA VAL A 173 -3.11 4.14 -17.34
C VAL A 173 -4.61 3.83 -17.30
N ASN A 174 -5.27 3.71 -18.45
CA ASN A 174 -6.70 3.36 -18.54
C ASN A 174 -6.93 1.85 -18.73
N THR A 175 -5.86 1.06 -18.84
CA THR A 175 -5.98 -0.40 -18.96
C THR A 175 -6.68 -0.95 -17.72
N PRO A 176 -7.77 -1.73 -17.88
CA PRO A 176 -8.41 -2.38 -16.74
C PRO A 176 -7.43 -3.30 -16.01
N ALA A 177 -7.38 -3.19 -14.69
CA ALA A 177 -6.54 -4.06 -13.85
C ALA A 177 -7.26 -5.40 -13.60
N ASP A 178 -7.54 -6.15 -14.66
CA ASP A 178 -8.32 -7.40 -14.62
C ASP A 178 -7.55 -8.60 -15.21
N PRO A 179 -8.04 -9.84 -15.06
CA PRO A 179 -7.36 -11.02 -15.56
C PRO A 179 -7.17 -11.05 -17.09
N GLN A 180 -8.08 -10.42 -17.84
CA GLN A 180 -8.08 -10.46 -19.31
C GLN A 180 -6.98 -9.58 -19.91
N HIS A 181 -6.51 -8.58 -19.17
CA HIS A 181 -5.47 -7.65 -19.60
C HIS A 181 -4.07 -8.00 -19.06
N LYS A 182 -3.94 -9.00 -18.17
CA LYS A 182 -2.63 -9.50 -17.76
C LYS A 182 -1.83 -9.98 -18.96
N ILE A 183 -0.52 -9.76 -18.94
CA ILE A 183 0.39 -10.37 -19.91
C ILE A 183 0.36 -11.89 -19.79
N ALA A 184 0.61 -12.58 -20.90
CA ALA A 184 0.58 -14.04 -20.94
C ALA A 184 1.56 -14.68 -19.94
N SER A 185 2.66 -13.98 -19.63
CA SER A 185 3.68 -14.48 -18.70
C SER A 185 3.23 -14.59 -17.24
N LEU A 186 2.21 -13.83 -16.87
CA LEU A 186 1.72 -13.69 -15.51
C LEU A 186 0.22 -14.02 -15.40
N ALA A 187 -0.34 -14.66 -16.43
CA ALA A 187 -1.77 -14.98 -16.49
C ALA A 187 -2.24 -15.86 -15.33
N SER A 188 -1.37 -16.76 -14.83
CA SER A 188 -1.64 -17.69 -13.73
C SER A 188 -1.06 -17.24 -12.37
N THR A 189 -0.56 -16.00 -12.30
CA THR A 189 -0.03 -15.43 -11.05
C THR A 189 -1.03 -14.41 -10.53
N ASP A 190 -1.38 -14.52 -9.26
CA ASP A 190 -2.24 -13.54 -8.61
C ASP A 190 -1.46 -12.23 -8.38
N LEU A 191 -2.06 -11.10 -8.78
CA LEU A 191 -1.55 -9.77 -8.44
C LEU A 191 -2.33 -9.25 -7.22
N LEU A 192 -1.62 -8.91 -6.15
CA LEU A 192 -2.20 -8.46 -4.88
C LEU A 192 -1.68 -7.06 -4.53
N ILE A 193 -2.44 -6.01 -4.85
CA ILE A 193 -2.05 -4.62 -4.58
C ILE A 193 -2.70 -4.14 -3.29
N GLN A 194 -1.91 -3.58 -2.38
CA GLN A 194 -2.37 -3.21 -1.04
C GLN A 194 -2.48 -1.71 -0.81
N THR A 195 -3.49 -1.32 -0.06
CA THR A 195 -3.78 0.05 0.36
C THR A 195 -4.50 -0.01 1.70
N SER A 196 -4.95 1.13 2.22
CA SER A 196 -5.75 1.21 3.43
C SER A 196 -6.95 2.11 3.22
N LEU A 197 -8.09 1.67 3.73
CA LEU A 197 -9.31 2.47 3.82
C LEU A 197 -9.30 3.26 5.13
N THR A 198 -9.47 4.57 5.02
CA THR A 198 -9.55 5.47 6.18
C THR A 198 -10.84 5.22 6.97
N PRO A 199 -10.80 5.26 8.31
CA PRO A 199 -11.99 4.97 9.13
C PRO A 199 -13.02 6.10 9.08
N VAL A 200 -12.57 7.35 8.88
CA VAL A 200 -13.42 8.53 8.74
C VAL A 200 -12.88 9.39 7.63
N SER A 201 -13.77 9.85 6.76
CA SER A 201 -13.43 10.84 5.74
C SER A 201 -14.46 11.96 5.63
N ARG A 202 -14.07 13.13 5.09
CA ARG A 202 -14.96 14.28 4.89
C ARG A 202 -15.37 14.41 3.42
N ILE A 203 -16.66 14.60 3.18
CA ILE A 203 -17.19 15.10 1.90
C ILE A 203 -17.21 16.61 1.99
N ARG A 204 -16.34 17.28 1.24
CA ARG A 204 -16.12 18.71 1.40
C ARG A 204 -17.31 19.53 0.92
N GLU A 205 -17.92 19.09 -0.17
CA GLU A 205 -19.04 19.76 -0.85
C GLU A 205 -20.27 19.84 0.05
N THR A 206 -20.49 18.83 0.89
CA THR A 206 -21.65 18.76 1.80
C THR A 206 -21.29 19.06 3.25
N SER A 207 -20.01 19.15 3.60
CA SER A 207 -19.51 19.25 4.98
C SER A 207 -20.03 18.12 5.89
N GLU A 208 -19.99 16.91 5.35
CA GLU A 208 -20.38 15.69 6.05
C GLU A 208 -19.14 14.81 6.30
N LEU A 209 -19.16 14.05 7.39
CA LEU A 209 -18.23 12.98 7.68
C LEU A 209 -18.85 11.63 7.31
N VAL A 210 -18.12 10.84 6.54
CA VAL A 210 -18.39 9.44 6.26
C VAL A 210 -17.57 8.58 7.22
N TYR A 211 -18.25 7.75 7.99
CA TYR A 211 -17.62 6.79 8.89
C TYR A 211 -17.79 5.37 8.36
N ILE A 212 -16.71 4.59 8.40
CA ILE A 212 -16.74 3.17 8.06
C ILE A 212 -17.16 2.36 9.29
N THR A 213 -18.16 1.49 9.13
CA THR A 213 -18.72 0.66 10.21
C THR A 213 -18.87 -0.80 9.76
N PRO A 214 -18.70 -1.79 10.66
CA PRO A 214 -19.07 -3.17 10.34
C PRO A 214 -20.60 -3.29 10.28
N SER A 215 -21.11 -4.02 9.29
CA SER A 215 -22.55 -4.16 9.01
C SER A 215 -23.39 -4.72 10.17
N SER A 216 -22.77 -5.54 11.02
CA SER A 216 -23.40 -6.04 12.25
C SER A 216 -23.85 -4.93 13.20
N SER A 217 -23.20 -3.76 13.14
CA SER A 217 -23.51 -2.58 13.96
C SER A 217 -24.85 -1.95 13.61
N LEU A 218 -25.32 -2.06 12.36
CA LEU A 218 -26.55 -1.41 11.88
C LEU A 218 -27.79 -2.31 11.95
N SER A 219 -27.67 -3.53 12.51
CA SER A 219 -28.83 -4.42 12.71
C SER A 219 -29.98 -3.65 13.39
N GLY A 220 -31.17 -3.67 12.76
CA GLY A 220 -32.22 -2.66 12.93
C GLY A 220 -32.81 -2.45 14.34
N GLU A 221 -32.41 -3.23 15.34
CA GLU A 221 -32.67 -2.91 16.75
C GLU A 221 -31.77 -1.80 17.29
N ASN A 222 -30.51 -1.70 16.84
CA ASN A 222 -29.52 -0.74 17.33
C ASN A 222 -29.74 0.67 16.77
N LEU A 223 -30.17 0.80 15.52
CA LEU A 223 -30.52 2.12 14.95
C LEU A 223 -31.83 2.69 15.50
N ARG A 224 -32.75 1.84 15.98
CA ARG A 224 -34.07 2.26 16.47
C ARG A 224 -34.11 2.59 17.95
N ARG A 225 -33.17 2.11 18.75
CA ARG A 225 -33.07 2.45 20.17
C ARG A 225 -32.28 3.75 20.31
N ARG A 226 -32.96 4.83 20.69
CA ARG A 226 -32.28 6.05 21.17
C ARG A 226 -31.26 5.66 22.25
N GLY A 227 -29.97 5.90 22.00
CA GLY A 227 -28.89 5.72 22.96
C GLY A 227 -27.93 4.55 22.69
N THR A 228 -28.18 3.66 21.71
CA THR A 228 -27.15 2.72 21.24
C THR A 228 -26.17 3.45 20.33
N LYS A 229 -24.91 3.57 20.75
CA LYS A 229 -23.86 4.22 19.98
C LYS A 229 -23.48 3.32 18.79
N THR A 230 -23.52 3.88 17.58
CA THR A 230 -23.03 3.20 16.38
C THR A 230 -21.51 2.98 16.50
N SER A 231 -21.08 1.73 16.38
CA SER A 231 -19.67 1.38 16.35
C SER A 231 -19.06 1.67 14.98
N VAL A 232 -17.92 2.33 14.94
CA VAL A 232 -17.16 2.65 13.71
C VAL A 232 -15.71 2.25 13.90
N TYR A 233 -14.97 2.03 12.82
CA TYR A 233 -13.55 1.72 12.96
C TYR A 233 -12.77 2.93 13.50
N ALA A 234 -11.77 2.67 14.34
CA ALA A 234 -10.93 3.71 14.94
C ALA A 234 -9.56 3.84 14.25
N VAL A 235 -9.19 2.85 13.44
CA VAL A 235 -7.90 2.75 12.75
C VAL A 235 -8.11 2.49 11.26
N PRO A 236 -7.13 2.82 10.39
CA PRO A 236 -7.16 2.41 8.99
C PRO A 236 -7.38 0.90 8.84
N ILE A 237 -8.16 0.53 7.83
CA ILE A 237 -8.48 -0.86 7.51
C ILE A 237 -7.61 -1.26 6.32
N GLY A 238 -6.73 -2.24 6.51
CA GLY A 238 -5.96 -2.81 5.41
C GLY A 238 -6.89 -3.32 4.31
N LEU A 239 -6.58 -2.99 3.06
CA LEU A 239 -7.35 -3.32 1.87
C LEU A 239 -6.41 -3.93 0.83
N GLN A 240 -6.80 -5.05 0.25
CA GLN A 240 -6.13 -5.67 -0.88
C GLN A 240 -7.06 -5.68 -2.10
N TYR A 241 -6.56 -5.20 -3.23
CA TYR A 241 -7.12 -5.50 -4.54
C TYR A 241 -6.40 -6.71 -5.12
N ALA A 242 -7.14 -7.80 -5.34
CA ALA A 242 -6.60 -9.05 -5.89
C ALA A 242 -7.12 -9.28 -7.31
N VAL A 243 -6.19 -9.52 -8.24
CA VAL A 243 -6.49 -9.94 -9.61
C VAL A 243 -6.06 -11.39 -9.78
N LYS A 244 -7.06 -12.28 -9.80
CA LYS A 244 -6.89 -13.73 -9.94
C LYS A 244 -6.85 -14.16 -11.40
N ASP A 245 -6.87 -15.45 -11.66
CA ASP A 245 -6.90 -16.00 -13.02
C ASP A 245 -8.19 -15.66 -13.80
N ASP A 246 -9.32 -15.54 -13.09
CA ASP A 246 -10.65 -15.41 -13.70
C ASP A 246 -11.53 -14.33 -13.07
N SER A 247 -11.04 -13.65 -12.04
CA SER A 247 -11.83 -12.74 -11.22
C SER A 247 -10.98 -11.64 -10.59
N THR A 248 -11.65 -10.59 -10.16
CA THR A 248 -11.08 -9.54 -9.30
C THR A 248 -11.87 -9.47 -8.01
N LEU A 249 -11.23 -9.09 -6.91
CA LEU A 249 -11.91 -8.87 -5.64
C LEU A 249 -11.20 -7.83 -4.78
N PHE A 250 -11.98 -7.13 -3.96
CA PHE A 250 -11.49 -6.33 -2.86
C PHE A 250 -11.63 -7.12 -1.55
N TYR A 251 -10.52 -7.24 -0.83
CA TYR A 251 -10.45 -7.92 0.46
C TYR A 251 -10.07 -6.92 1.56
N TYR A 252 -10.84 -6.89 2.64
CA TYR A 252 -10.67 -5.95 3.76
C TYR A 252 -10.20 -6.72 5.00
N ALA A 253 -9.27 -6.14 5.76
CA ALA A 253 -8.74 -6.72 7.00
C ALA A 253 -9.73 -6.60 8.18
N ILE A 254 -10.92 -7.19 8.01
CA ILE A 254 -12.06 -7.14 8.95
C ILE A 254 -12.66 -8.53 9.21
N GLY A 255 -12.02 -9.60 8.73
CA GLY A 255 -12.58 -10.96 8.74
C GLY A 255 -13.83 -11.09 7.85
N ASP A 256 -14.78 -11.92 8.26
CA ASP A 256 -15.99 -12.24 7.47
C ASP A 256 -17.09 -11.16 7.50
N MET A 257 -16.77 -9.95 7.96
CA MET A 257 -17.73 -8.85 8.06
C MET A 257 -17.85 -8.09 6.73
N SER A 258 -19.01 -7.46 6.49
CA SER A 258 -19.16 -6.47 5.42
C SER A 258 -19.06 -5.04 5.96
N LEU A 259 -18.68 -4.12 5.08
CA LEU A 259 -18.60 -2.70 5.39
C LEU A 259 -19.91 -1.98 5.04
N GLU A 260 -20.33 -1.10 5.93
CA GLU A 260 -21.37 -0.12 5.71
C GLU A 260 -20.82 1.26 6.02
N THR A 261 -21.53 2.30 5.57
CA THR A 261 -21.21 3.67 5.94
C THR A 261 -22.31 4.29 6.78
N VAL A 262 -21.91 5.24 7.61
CA VAL A 262 -22.81 6.21 8.22
C VAL A 262 -22.27 7.62 7.98
N VAL A 263 -23.18 8.57 7.87
CA VAL A 263 -22.86 9.96 7.56
C VAL A 263 -23.37 10.85 8.67
N GLY A 264 -22.53 11.79 9.12
CA GLY A 264 -22.88 12.79 10.12
C GLY A 264 -22.28 14.16 9.80
N PRO A 265 -22.58 15.20 10.59
CA PRO A 265 -22.03 16.54 10.36
C PRO A 265 -20.51 16.56 10.56
N ALA A 266 -19.79 17.26 9.68
CA ALA A 266 -18.39 17.60 9.90
C ALA A 266 -18.28 18.88 10.73
N PRO A 267 -17.31 18.97 11.66
CA PRO A 267 -17.07 20.22 12.39
C PRO A 267 -16.59 21.29 11.40
N GLU A 268 -16.99 22.54 11.63
CA GLU A 268 -16.57 23.66 10.76
C GLU A 268 -15.05 23.82 10.81
N ASP A 269 -14.45 23.78 12.01
CA ASP A 269 -13.01 23.85 12.27
C ASP A 269 -12.48 22.52 12.83
N PHE A 270 -11.18 22.29 12.69
CA PHE A 270 -10.53 21.13 13.29
C PHE A 270 -10.24 21.36 14.77
N ALA A 271 -10.65 20.41 15.63
CA ALA A 271 -10.21 20.33 17.02
C ALA A 271 -9.88 18.90 17.40
N PHE A 272 -8.75 18.68 18.09
CA PHE A 272 -8.36 17.33 18.55
C PHE A 272 -9.40 16.68 19.47
N ASP A 273 -10.12 17.46 20.27
CA ASP A 273 -11.14 16.97 21.18
C ASP A 273 -12.30 16.26 20.46
N ASP A 274 -12.59 16.62 19.20
CA ASP A 274 -13.61 15.96 18.37
C ASP A 274 -13.20 14.54 17.98
N TYR A 275 -11.89 14.26 18.00
CA TYR A 275 -11.30 12.99 17.59
C TYR A 275 -10.70 12.19 18.74
N ARG A 276 -10.93 12.58 20.01
CA ARG A 276 -10.41 11.85 21.19
C ARG A 276 -10.80 10.36 21.23
N ASN A 277 -11.96 10.03 20.67
CA ASN A 277 -12.47 8.66 20.60
C ASN A 277 -11.67 7.76 19.63
N TYR A 278 -10.76 8.33 18.85
CA TYR A 278 -9.84 7.63 17.94
C TYR A 278 -8.46 7.39 18.60
N PHE A 279 -8.40 7.42 19.93
CA PHE A 279 -7.25 7.00 20.73
C PHE A 279 -5.97 7.79 20.45
N LEU A 280 -6.04 9.13 20.42
CA LEU A 280 -4.89 10.00 20.16
C LEU A 280 -3.67 9.67 21.04
N TYR A 281 -2.46 9.86 20.51
CA TYR A 281 -1.21 9.51 21.17
C TYR A 281 -0.87 10.47 22.34
N PRO A 282 -0.37 9.95 23.48
CA PRO A 282 -0.15 8.53 23.79
C PRO A 282 -1.50 7.86 24.14
N PRO A 283 -1.82 6.69 23.57
CA PRO A 283 -3.05 6.00 23.91
C PRO A 283 -2.97 5.53 25.38
N THR A 284 -4.02 5.79 26.15
CA THR A 284 -4.19 5.22 27.50
C THR A 284 -4.73 3.79 27.47
N ASP A 285 -5.43 3.48 26.38
CA ASP A 285 -6.09 2.25 25.97
C ASP A 285 -6.45 2.41 24.48
N GLY A 286 -6.70 1.31 23.77
CA GLY A 286 -7.01 1.36 22.34
C GLY A 286 -7.81 0.16 21.88
N THR A 287 -8.79 0.40 21.00
CA THR A 287 -9.57 -0.66 20.34
C THR A 287 -9.73 -0.34 18.86
N VAL A 288 -9.93 -1.38 18.05
CA VAL A 288 -10.11 -1.23 16.60
C VAL A 288 -11.46 -0.60 16.22
N LEU A 289 -12.42 -0.60 17.15
CA LEU A 289 -13.72 0.03 17.03
C LEU A 289 -13.87 1.14 18.07
N THR A 290 -14.61 2.19 17.73
CA THR A 290 -15.03 3.27 18.61
C THR A 290 -16.47 3.66 18.34
N SER A 291 -16.99 4.69 19.00
CA SER A 291 -18.35 5.21 18.79
C SER A 291 -18.34 6.52 18.01
N VAL A 292 -19.32 6.70 17.13
CA VAL A 292 -19.53 7.99 16.46
C VAL A 292 -19.73 9.11 17.51
N PRO A 293 -19.07 10.27 17.36
CA PRO A 293 -19.23 11.39 18.30
C PRO A 293 -20.64 12.00 18.29
N SER A 294 -21.32 12.00 17.14
CA SER A 294 -22.63 12.63 16.93
C SER A 294 -23.79 11.64 17.08
N GLU A 295 -24.89 12.10 17.68
CA GLU A 295 -26.18 11.39 17.68
C GLU A 295 -26.94 11.56 16.36
N GLU A 296 -26.53 12.52 15.52
CA GLU A 296 -27.13 12.84 14.23
C GLU A 296 -26.40 12.11 13.09
N VAL A 297 -26.49 10.78 13.07
CA VAL A 297 -26.02 10.00 11.92
C VAL A 297 -27.15 9.39 11.13
N THR A 298 -26.95 9.32 9.81
CA THR A 298 -27.79 8.57 8.88
C THR A 298 -26.96 7.47 8.23
N SER A 299 -27.59 6.37 7.83
CA SER A 299 -26.92 5.34 7.04
C SER A 299 -27.33 5.50 5.58
N PRO A 300 -26.42 5.94 4.69
CA PRO A 300 -26.73 6.02 3.26
C PRO A 300 -26.76 4.63 2.61
N GLY A 301 -26.07 3.62 3.18
CA GLY A 301 -26.15 2.24 2.73
C GLY A 301 -24.86 1.44 2.92
N PRO A 302 -24.73 0.31 2.19
CA PRO A 302 -23.48 -0.43 2.08
C PRO A 302 -22.34 0.44 1.55
N PHE A 303 -21.11 0.09 1.93
CA PHE A 303 -19.93 0.70 1.32
C PHE A 303 -19.80 0.25 -0.14
N ASP A 304 -19.60 1.18 -1.06
CA ASP A 304 -19.41 0.88 -2.47
C ASP A 304 -18.02 0.30 -2.70
N ALA A 305 -17.94 -0.72 -3.56
CA ALA A 305 -16.64 -1.28 -3.96
C ALA A 305 -15.80 -0.18 -4.64
N PRO A 306 -14.52 0.01 -4.26
CA PRO A 306 -13.69 1.03 -4.85
C PRO A 306 -13.66 0.92 -6.38
N PHE A 307 -13.75 2.07 -7.03
CA PHE A 307 -13.70 2.29 -8.46
C PHE A 307 -14.80 1.52 -9.19
N GLY A 308 -15.97 1.42 -8.56
CA GLY A 308 -17.10 0.63 -9.05
C GLY A 308 -16.83 -0.87 -9.16
N GLY A 309 -15.77 -1.38 -8.51
CA GLY A 309 -15.37 -2.79 -8.54
C GLY A 309 -14.47 -3.20 -9.72
N SER A 310 -14.18 -2.28 -10.65
CA SER A 310 -13.42 -2.57 -11.87
C SER A 310 -12.37 -1.50 -12.14
N PRO A 311 -11.32 -1.41 -11.30
CA PRO A 311 -10.35 -0.34 -11.42
C PRO A 311 -9.42 -0.48 -12.63
N THR A 312 -8.84 0.63 -13.05
CA THR A 312 -7.69 0.70 -13.97
C THR A 312 -6.37 0.51 -13.23
N VAL A 313 -5.29 0.29 -13.97
CA VAL A 313 -3.94 0.20 -13.39
C VAL A 313 -3.54 1.49 -12.66
N SER A 314 -3.92 2.67 -13.16
CA SER A 314 -3.59 3.95 -12.51
C SER A 314 -4.36 4.13 -11.20
N GLN A 315 -5.63 3.72 -11.15
CA GLN A 315 -6.46 3.78 -9.95
C GLN A 315 -5.88 2.95 -8.80
N VAL A 316 -5.51 1.70 -9.06
CA VAL A 316 -4.93 0.82 -8.03
C VAL A 316 -3.53 1.28 -7.60
N ALA A 317 -2.69 1.72 -8.55
CA ALA A 317 -1.37 2.26 -8.25
C ALA A 317 -1.44 3.54 -7.40
N ALA A 318 -2.33 4.46 -7.76
CA ALA A 318 -2.53 5.71 -7.03
C ALA A 318 -3.00 5.48 -5.59
N ALA A 319 -4.02 4.63 -5.41
CA ALA A 319 -4.54 4.30 -4.08
C ALA A 319 -3.49 3.59 -3.21
N SER A 320 -2.75 2.66 -3.82
CA SER A 320 -1.69 1.91 -3.15
C SER A 320 -0.45 2.74 -2.83
N SER A 321 -0.28 3.93 -3.42
CA SER A 321 0.90 4.76 -3.19
C SER A 321 0.65 6.12 -2.55
N ALA A 322 -0.56 6.40 -2.09
CA ALA A 322 -0.92 7.63 -1.39
C ALA A 322 -0.30 7.71 0.02
N THR A 323 1.04 7.75 0.09
CA THR A 323 1.86 7.59 1.31
C THR A 323 1.58 8.68 2.34
N ILE A 324 1.36 9.90 1.85
CA ILE A 324 1.06 11.14 2.57
C ILE A 324 -0.44 11.43 2.66
N GLY A 325 -1.26 10.44 2.29
CA GLY A 325 -2.71 10.54 2.38
C GLY A 325 -3.18 10.78 3.82
N ASP A 326 -2.40 10.39 4.82
CA ASP A 326 -2.62 10.63 6.25
C ASP A 326 -2.55 12.11 6.66
N LEU A 327 -1.90 12.95 5.86
CA LEU A 327 -1.88 14.41 6.00
C LEU A 327 -3.04 15.10 5.27
N SER A 328 -3.96 14.34 4.68
CA SER A 328 -5.08 14.94 3.97
C SER A 328 -6.11 15.55 4.92
N GLY A 329 -6.58 16.76 4.59
CA GLY A 329 -7.62 17.47 5.35
C GLY A 329 -8.97 16.73 5.38
N VAL A 330 -9.17 15.72 4.53
CA VAL A 330 -10.39 14.91 4.48
C VAL A 330 -10.27 13.53 5.11
N VAL A 331 -9.15 13.18 5.76
CA VAL A 331 -9.01 11.89 6.51
C VAL A 331 -8.90 12.13 8.02
N ASN A 332 -9.92 12.77 8.57
CA ASN A 332 -9.80 13.55 9.80
C ASN A 332 -9.27 12.83 11.05
N SER A 333 -9.70 11.60 11.30
CA SER A 333 -9.20 10.84 12.45
C SER A 333 -7.75 10.43 12.28
N VAL A 334 -7.34 10.09 11.05
CA VAL A 334 -5.95 9.75 10.70
C VAL A 334 -5.07 10.99 10.85
N LEU A 335 -5.53 12.15 10.36
CA LEU A 335 -4.87 13.43 10.54
C LEU A 335 -4.68 13.76 12.03
N ALA A 336 -5.72 13.56 12.84
CA ALA A 336 -5.66 13.76 14.29
C ALA A 336 -4.67 12.82 14.98
N GLN A 337 -4.66 11.53 14.60
CA GLN A 337 -3.72 10.54 15.10
C GLN A 337 -2.28 10.94 14.76
N TYR A 338 -2.00 11.28 13.49
CA TYR A 338 -0.70 11.76 13.04
C TYR A 338 -0.20 12.91 13.91
N PHE A 339 -0.95 14.01 13.97
CA PHE A 339 -0.49 15.20 14.68
C PHE A 339 -0.49 15.05 16.21
N SER A 340 -1.23 14.10 16.78
CA SER A 340 -1.13 13.78 18.20
C SER A 340 0.25 13.23 18.59
N THR A 341 0.90 12.46 17.71
CA THR A 341 2.27 11.97 17.94
C THR A 341 3.29 13.11 17.90
N VAL A 342 3.11 14.07 16.98
CA VAL A 342 3.94 15.27 16.88
C VAL A 342 3.78 16.15 18.11
N LEU A 343 2.54 16.37 18.55
CA LEU A 343 2.23 17.13 19.77
C LEU A 343 2.85 16.48 21.01
N TYR A 344 2.71 15.16 21.15
CA TYR A 344 3.32 14.43 22.26
C TYR A 344 4.84 14.55 22.25
N SER A 345 5.48 14.31 21.11
CA SER A 345 6.94 14.41 20.95
C SER A 345 7.46 15.80 21.30
N ALA A 346 6.77 16.85 20.87
CA ALA A 346 7.09 18.22 21.26
C ALA A 346 6.87 18.47 22.76
N SER A 347 5.83 17.87 23.35
CA SER A 347 5.54 18.00 24.78
C SER A 347 6.56 17.29 25.67
N GLU A 348 7.15 16.18 25.23
CA GLU A 348 8.20 15.45 25.96
C GLU A 348 9.59 16.07 25.79
N ASN A 349 9.78 16.93 24.79
CA ASN A 349 11.05 17.62 24.58
C ASN A 349 11.34 18.64 25.69
N LYS A 350 12.16 18.24 26.67
CA LYS A 350 12.58 19.06 27.82
C LYS A 350 13.33 20.34 27.43
N THR A 351 13.84 20.44 26.21
CA THR A 351 14.58 21.62 25.73
C THR A 351 13.69 22.70 25.15
N MET A 352 12.40 22.43 24.91
CA MET A 352 11.45 23.40 24.37
C MET A 352 10.78 24.21 25.50
N PRO A 353 11.06 25.52 25.64
CA PRO A 353 10.59 26.31 26.78
C PRO A 353 9.11 26.74 26.69
N VAL A 354 8.39 26.46 25.59
CA VAL A 354 7.04 27.00 25.37
C VAL A 354 6.04 25.99 24.79
N LYS A 355 5.70 24.98 25.59
CA LYS A 355 4.76 23.90 25.22
C LYS A 355 3.38 24.42 24.75
N GLU A 356 2.83 25.42 25.43
CA GLU A 356 1.51 25.99 25.08
C GLU A 356 1.51 26.71 23.73
N ILE A 357 2.59 27.42 23.38
CA ILE A 357 2.71 28.07 22.07
C ILE A 357 2.83 27.01 20.97
N ILE A 358 3.56 25.92 21.22
CA ILE A 358 3.69 24.82 20.26
C ILE A 358 2.33 24.15 20.04
N LYS A 359 1.59 23.89 21.11
CA LYS A 359 0.25 23.28 21.00
C LYS A 359 -0.69 24.17 20.18
N SER A 360 -0.81 25.45 20.54
CA SER A 360 -1.67 26.40 19.82
C SER A 360 -1.23 26.57 18.36
N GLY A 361 0.07 26.70 18.10
CA GLY A 361 0.58 26.83 16.74
C GLY A 361 0.36 25.57 15.90
N MET A 362 0.40 24.39 16.51
CA MET A 362 0.08 23.14 15.81
C MET A 362 -1.41 23.03 15.50
N GLU A 363 -2.30 23.39 16.42
CA GLU A 363 -3.75 23.42 16.16
C GLU A 363 -4.08 24.34 14.98
N ASP A 364 -3.45 25.52 14.89
CA ASP A 364 -3.60 26.42 13.74
C ASP A 364 -3.12 25.76 12.44
N VAL A 365 -1.97 25.07 12.45
CA VAL A 365 -1.43 24.36 11.29
C VAL A 365 -2.37 23.25 10.83
N VAL A 366 -2.85 22.43 11.76
CA VAL A 366 -3.77 21.32 11.42
C VAL A 366 -5.09 21.87 10.90
N ASN A 367 -5.59 22.99 11.45
CA ASN A 367 -6.78 23.64 10.91
C ASN A 367 -6.54 24.18 9.49
N VAL A 368 -5.36 24.74 9.18
CA VAL A 368 -5.00 25.13 7.81
C VAL A 368 -5.05 23.93 6.87
N ILE A 369 -4.43 22.81 7.25
CA ILE A 369 -4.46 21.57 6.45
C ILE A 369 -5.90 21.06 6.26
N TYR A 370 -6.70 21.07 7.33
CA TYR A 370 -8.10 20.66 7.32
C TYR A 370 -8.96 21.48 6.35
N GLN A 371 -8.74 22.80 6.27
CA GLN A 371 -9.56 23.69 5.46
C GLN A 371 -9.07 23.84 4.01
N HIS A 372 -7.76 23.74 3.78
CA HIS A 372 -7.18 24.21 2.54
C HIS A 372 -7.40 23.22 1.39
N PRO A 373 -7.91 23.68 0.21
CA PRO A 373 -8.24 22.80 -0.92
C PRO A 373 -7.13 21.86 -1.37
N MET A 374 -5.88 22.32 -1.31
CA MET A 374 -4.75 21.55 -1.83
C MET A 374 -4.46 20.26 -1.07
N PHE A 375 -4.94 20.12 0.18
CA PHE A 375 -4.74 18.92 1.00
C PHE A 375 -5.88 17.92 0.89
N VAL A 376 -6.86 18.16 0.02
CA VAL A 376 -8.07 17.33 -0.09
C VAL A 376 -7.79 16.03 -0.84
N ASP A 377 -7.18 16.09 -2.02
CA ASP A 377 -7.05 14.93 -2.91
C ASP A 377 -5.68 14.25 -2.83
N ILE A 378 -4.98 14.46 -1.71
CA ILE A 378 -3.78 13.71 -1.35
C ILE A 378 -4.15 12.27 -0.97
N ALA A 379 -5.27 12.10 -0.26
CA ALA A 379 -5.91 10.80 -0.09
C ALA A 379 -6.81 10.50 -1.30
N VAL A 380 -6.66 9.31 -1.87
CA VAL A 380 -7.33 8.94 -3.11
C VAL A 380 -8.80 8.62 -2.82
N CYS A 381 -9.71 9.30 -3.51
CA CYS A 381 -11.12 8.95 -3.42
C CYS A 381 -11.35 7.55 -4.02
N SER A 382 -12.10 6.70 -3.32
CA SER A 382 -12.45 5.36 -3.82
C SER A 382 -13.32 5.39 -5.07
N GLU A 383 -13.82 6.55 -5.51
CA GLU A 383 -14.55 6.74 -6.77
C GLU A 383 -13.77 7.55 -7.81
N TRP A 384 -12.50 7.88 -7.55
CA TRP A 384 -11.69 8.71 -8.46
C TRP A 384 -11.71 8.10 -9.88
N PRO A 385 -11.96 8.89 -10.95
CA PRO A 385 -11.91 10.36 -11.02
C PRO A 385 -13.17 11.10 -10.54
N SER A 386 -14.21 10.39 -10.11
CA SER A 386 -15.39 11.00 -9.50
C SER A 386 -15.11 11.40 -8.04
N SER A 387 -15.88 12.37 -7.55
CA SER A 387 -15.86 12.78 -6.14
C SER A 387 -16.50 11.71 -5.25
N CYS A 388 -16.00 11.57 -4.03
CA CYS A 388 -16.55 10.63 -3.05
C CYS A 388 -17.89 11.14 -2.49
N GLY A 389 -18.87 10.25 -2.43
CA GLY A 389 -20.16 10.47 -1.77
C GLY A 389 -20.26 9.75 -0.42
N GLY A 390 -21.48 9.66 0.11
CA GLY A 390 -21.77 9.10 1.44
C GLY A 390 -21.51 7.60 1.59
N THR A 391 -21.44 6.86 0.50
CA THR A 391 -21.20 5.41 0.45
C THR A 391 -19.76 5.06 0.08
N ASN A 392 -18.89 6.07 -0.11
CA ASN A 392 -17.52 5.90 -0.58
C ASN A 392 -16.53 6.28 0.53
N GLY A 393 -15.24 6.05 0.31
CA GLY A 393 -14.22 6.36 1.31
C GLY A 393 -12.92 6.88 0.70
N ARG A 394 -11.98 7.24 1.56
CA ARG A 394 -10.64 7.68 1.15
C ARG A 394 -9.63 6.57 1.37
N LEU A 395 -8.84 6.31 0.34
CA LEU A 395 -7.77 5.33 0.30
C LEU A 395 -6.43 6.03 0.53
N ILE A 396 -5.60 5.42 1.37
CA ILE A 396 -4.25 5.86 1.69
C ILE A 396 -3.32 4.65 1.57
N ASP A 397 -2.08 4.87 1.16
CA ASP A 397 -1.03 3.88 1.35
C ASP A 397 -0.58 3.97 2.81
N GLY A 398 -0.20 5.18 3.19
CA GLY A 398 -0.04 5.59 4.56
C GLY A 398 1.31 5.27 5.18
N SER A 399 2.31 4.70 4.50
CA SER A 399 3.51 4.24 5.24
C SER A 399 3.18 3.35 6.46
N PHE A 400 1.93 2.84 6.53
CA PHE A 400 1.31 2.02 7.58
C PHE A 400 0.98 0.62 7.01
N THR A 401 0.61 0.55 5.72
CA THR A 401 0.36 -0.66 4.91
C THR A 401 1.62 -1.43 4.53
N ASP A 402 2.81 -0.81 4.61
CA ASP A 402 4.07 -1.50 4.27
C ASP A 402 4.29 -2.77 5.11
N GLY A 403 3.66 -2.81 6.27
CA GLY A 403 3.63 -3.94 7.19
C GLY A 403 2.40 -4.84 7.08
N THR A 404 1.56 -4.69 6.05
CA THR A 404 0.43 -5.60 5.77
C THR A 404 0.66 -6.49 4.56
N THR A 405 1.76 -6.27 3.80
CA THR A 405 2.02 -6.99 2.55
C THR A 405 2.00 -8.49 2.73
N VAL A 406 2.70 -8.98 3.75
CA VAL A 406 2.72 -10.41 4.06
C VAL A 406 1.38 -10.87 4.64
N ALA A 407 0.76 -10.11 5.54
CA ALA A 407 -0.46 -10.53 6.22
C ALA A 407 -1.64 -10.77 5.27
N LEU A 408 -1.90 -9.84 4.35
CA LEU A 408 -2.98 -9.96 3.36
C LEU A 408 -2.65 -11.01 2.29
N ASN A 409 -1.36 -11.18 1.94
CA ASN A 409 -0.92 -12.21 1.02
C ASN A 409 -1.12 -13.63 1.60
N VAL A 410 -0.65 -13.89 2.83
CA VAL A 410 -0.89 -15.17 3.52
C VAL A 410 -2.38 -15.38 3.80
N GLY A 411 -3.08 -14.32 4.20
CA GLY A 411 -4.53 -14.31 4.37
C GLY A 411 -5.27 -14.78 3.13
N GLN A 412 -4.94 -14.23 1.96
CA GLN A 412 -5.51 -14.62 0.66
C GLN A 412 -5.35 -16.12 0.40
N LEU A 413 -4.14 -16.68 0.60
CA LEU A 413 -3.90 -18.12 0.45
C LEU A 413 -4.84 -18.93 1.34
N HIS A 414 -4.97 -18.53 2.60
CA HIS A 414 -5.70 -19.26 3.62
C HIS A 414 -7.23 -19.17 3.48
N SER A 415 -7.77 -17.98 3.24
CA SER A 415 -9.21 -17.70 3.31
C SER A 415 -9.89 -17.69 1.95
N VAL A 416 -9.20 -17.26 0.89
CA VAL A 416 -9.78 -17.12 -0.45
C VAL A 416 -9.39 -18.28 -1.35
N ASP A 417 -8.12 -18.65 -1.36
CA ASP A 417 -7.60 -19.70 -2.26
C ASP A 417 -7.77 -21.11 -1.67
N ASN A 418 -8.11 -21.21 -0.38
CA ASN A 418 -8.20 -22.46 0.36
C ASN A 418 -6.92 -23.31 0.25
N GLY A 419 -5.76 -22.66 0.36
CA GLY A 419 -4.44 -23.28 0.31
C GLY A 419 -4.28 -24.41 1.33
N ASN A 420 -3.49 -25.42 0.96
CA ASN A 420 -3.24 -26.57 1.80
C ASN A 420 -2.25 -26.23 2.94
N LEU A 421 -2.76 -26.03 4.15
CA LEU A 421 -1.94 -25.68 5.32
C LEU A 421 -0.91 -26.77 5.72
N ASN A 422 -1.01 -27.99 5.17
CA ASN A 422 -0.03 -29.06 5.41
C ASN A 422 1.21 -28.94 4.52
N GLU A 423 1.17 -28.10 3.48
CA GLU A 423 2.31 -27.82 2.62
C GLU A 423 3.08 -26.61 3.16
N THR A 424 4.41 -26.71 3.15
CA THR A 424 5.27 -25.57 3.49
C THR A 424 5.14 -24.50 2.43
N MET A 425 4.84 -23.27 2.86
CA MET A 425 4.89 -22.09 2.01
C MET A 425 6.32 -21.56 1.94
N LYS A 426 6.80 -21.22 0.74
CA LYS A 426 8.01 -20.44 0.53
C LYS A 426 7.62 -18.99 0.19
N LEU A 427 8.05 -18.06 1.03
CA LEU A 427 7.74 -16.65 0.90
C LEU A 427 9.03 -15.86 0.70
N ILE A 428 9.12 -15.09 -0.39
CA ILE A 428 10.17 -14.10 -0.57
C ILE A 428 9.63 -12.74 -0.13
N VAL A 429 10.30 -12.09 0.80
CA VAL A 429 9.94 -10.76 1.30
C VAL A 429 11.02 -9.77 0.87
N THR A 430 10.66 -8.77 0.08
CA THR A 430 11.56 -7.66 -0.27
C THR A 430 11.25 -6.47 0.63
N SER A 431 12.17 -6.18 1.56
CA SER A 431 12.10 -5.03 2.47
C SER A 431 12.92 -3.88 1.90
N ASN A 432 12.20 -2.87 1.45
CA ASN A 432 12.75 -1.71 0.76
C ASN A 432 12.89 -0.50 1.70
N ASN A 433 13.06 -0.71 3.01
CA ASN A 433 13.23 0.36 4.01
C ASN A 433 14.48 1.23 3.77
N TYR A 434 14.55 2.40 4.43
CA TYR A 434 15.75 3.23 4.39
C TYR A 434 16.83 2.61 5.29
N TYR A 435 18.11 2.75 4.95
CA TYR A 435 19.19 2.02 5.64
C TYR A 435 19.34 2.28 7.15
N THR A 436 18.78 3.37 7.68
CA THR A 436 18.76 3.66 9.12
C THR A 436 17.45 3.25 9.79
N ASP A 437 16.50 2.72 9.03
CA ASP A 437 15.22 2.33 9.56
C ASP A 437 15.37 1.04 10.36
N THR A 438 14.74 1.04 11.53
CA THR A 438 14.47 -0.15 12.32
C THR A 438 13.66 -1.17 11.51
N ASP A 439 13.84 -2.46 11.76
CA ASP A 439 13.15 -3.53 11.04
C ASP A 439 11.68 -3.74 11.43
N VAL A 440 11.02 -2.73 12.00
CA VAL A 440 9.64 -2.80 12.47
C VAL A 440 8.68 -3.31 11.39
N ASN A 441 8.86 -2.92 10.12
CA ASN A 441 8.03 -3.38 9.00
C ASN A 441 8.10 -4.90 8.76
N VAL A 442 9.21 -5.55 9.13
CA VAL A 442 9.36 -7.00 9.08
C VAL A 442 8.93 -7.62 10.40
N LEU A 443 9.39 -7.06 11.52
CA LEU A 443 9.15 -7.60 12.86
C LEU A 443 7.66 -7.62 13.25
N MET A 444 6.83 -6.73 12.69
CA MET A 444 5.40 -6.72 13.01
C MET A 444 4.62 -7.94 12.49
N TYR A 445 5.22 -8.76 11.61
CA TYR A 445 4.64 -10.04 11.21
C TYR A 445 4.85 -11.14 12.26
N PHE A 446 5.69 -10.92 13.26
CA PHE A 446 6.10 -11.91 14.26
C PHE A 446 5.58 -11.54 15.65
N ASP A 447 5.70 -12.49 16.58
CA ASP A 447 5.64 -12.16 18.00
C ASP A 447 6.91 -11.38 18.38
N THR A 448 6.79 -10.24 19.05
CA THR A 448 7.90 -9.33 19.30
C THR A 448 7.68 -8.45 20.53
N ASN A 449 8.65 -7.62 20.89
CA ASN A 449 8.58 -6.84 22.13
C ASN A 449 7.53 -5.73 22.07
N PHE A 450 7.34 -5.09 20.91
CA PHE A 450 6.42 -3.95 20.80
C PHE A 450 4.96 -4.35 20.57
N ASN A 451 4.67 -5.63 20.34
CA ASN A 451 3.31 -6.18 20.29
C ASN A 451 3.05 -7.16 21.45
N GLU A 452 3.89 -7.15 22.49
CA GLU A 452 3.62 -7.90 23.72
C GLU A 452 2.22 -7.53 24.25
N ASP A 453 1.45 -8.54 24.63
CA ASP A 453 0.05 -8.42 25.06
C ASP A 453 -0.94 -7.86 24.02
N VAL A 454 -0.55 -7.74 22.74
CA VAL A 454 -1.45 -7.38 21.64
C VAL A 454 -1.79 -8.62 20.82
N ALA A 455 -3.07 -9.00 20.78
CA ALA A 455 -3.49 -10.14 19.96
C ALA A 455 -3.39 -9.81 18.45
N PRO A 456 -3.15 -10.82 17.58
CA PRO A 456 -3.23 -10.63 16.14
C PRO A 456 -4.58 -10.03 15.71
N GLY A 457 -4.53 -8.94 14.93
CA GLY A 457 -5.71 -8.21 14.44
C GLY A 457 -6.26 -7.12 15.38
N ASP A 458 -5.75 -7.03 16.63
CA ASP A 458 -6.13 -5.99 17.60
C ASP A 458 -5.41 -4.65 17.34
N PHE A 459 -5.80 -3.62 18.10
CA PHE A 459 -5.22 -2.28 18.00
C PHE A 459 -3.75 -2.29 18.42
N ILE A 460 -2.88 -1.68 17.62
CA ILE A 460 -1.47 -1.49 17.96
C ILE A 460 -0.97 -0.10 17.56
N TRP A 461 -0.08 0.44 18.39
CA TRP A 461 0.74 1.59 18.08
C TRP A 461 2.21 1.17 18.02
N ALA A 462 2.65 0.70 16.86
CA ALA A 462 4.02 0.22 16.69
C ALA A 462 5.04 1.40 16.69
N PRO A 463 6.32 1.13 16.98
CA PRO A 463 7.39 2.10 16.82
C PRO A 463 7.56 2.54 15.35
N ALA A 464 7.98 3.78 15.13
CA ALA A 464 8.25 4.35 13.83
C ALA A 464 9.48 3.71 13.19
N THR A 465 9.47 3.62 11.86
CA THR A 465 10.64 3.26 11.06
C THR A 465 11.75 4.28 11.31
N GLY A 466 12.83 3.84 11.96
CA GLY A 466 14.02 4.66 12.19
C GLY A 466 14.20 5.20 13.61
N ALA A 467 13.23 5.00 14.50
CA ALA A 467 13.41 5.28 15.92
C ALA A 467 12.50 4.41 16.79
N VAL A 468 13.10 3.47 17.54
CA VAL A 468 12.39 2.57 18.46
C VAL A 468 11.60 3.30 19.56
N ASP A 469 12.03 4.51 19.92
CA ASP A 469 11.41 5.34 20.96
C ASP A 469 10.38 6.34 20.41
N VAL A 470 10.18 6.37 19.09
CA VAL A 470 9.19 7.23 18.44
C VAL A 470 8.06 6.34 17.97
N ALA A 471 6.82 6.69 18.29
CA ALA A 471 5.67 5.96 17.80
C ALA A 471 5.41 6.27 16.32
N ARG A 472 4.91 5.29 15.55
CA ARG A 472 4.39 5.56 14.19
C ARG A 472 3.35 6.67 14.25
N PRO A 473 3.15 7.46 13.18
CA PRO A 473 2.17 8.53 13.25
C PRO A 473 0.71 8.05 13.46
N VAL A 474 0.35 6.86 12.99
CA VAL A 474 -1.04 6.34 13.02
C VAL A 474 -1.06 4.89 13.54
N PRO A 475 -2.02 4.53 14.41
CA PRO A 475 -2.21 3.16 14.86
C PRO A 475 -2.88 2.32 13.78
N PHE A 476 -2.76 1.00 13.89
CA PHE A 476 -3.32 0.08 12.92
C PHE A 476 -3.74 -1.23 13.60
N ARG A 477 -4.28 -2.17 12.82
CA ARG A 477 -4.54 -3.53 13.27
C ARG A 477 -3.24 -4.33 13.24
N SER A 478 -2.93 -5.07 14.30
CA SER A 478 -1.77 -5.95 14.37
C SER A 478 -1.76 -6.92 13.18
N PRO A 479 -0.80 -6.81 12.25
CA PRO A 479 -0.71 -7.64 11.07
C PRO A 479 0.06 -8.93 11.35
N GLN A 480 0.21 -9.31 12.63
CA GLN A 480 0.96 -10.49 13.03
C GLN A 480 0.47 -11.72 12.26
N VAL A 481 1.43 -12.42 11.64
CA VAL A 481 1.23 -13.60 10.80
C VAL A 481 1.77 -14.83 11.49
N PHE A 482 2.87 -14.70 12.23
CA PHE A 482 3.65 -15.81 12.78
C PHE A 482 3.62 -15.83 14.30
N GLU A 483 3.52 -17.03 14.88
CA GLU A 483 3.68 -17.23 16.34
C GLU A 483 5.14 -17.34 16.76
N THR A 484 6.07 -17.37 15.79
CA THR A 484 7.51 -17.34 16.05
C THR A 484 7.90 -15.98 16.65
N TYR A 485 8.62 -16.01 17.77
CA TYR A 485 9.19 -14.81 18.36
C TYR A 485 10.44 -14.34 17.59
N LEU A 486 10.44 -13.07 17.19
CA LEU A 486 11.56 -12.42 16.50
C LEU A 486 11.67 -10.97 16.97
N ASN A 487 12.86 -10.58 17.41
CA ASN A 487 13.19 -9.19 17.72
C ASN A 487 14.34 -8.69 16.82
N GLU A 488 14.65 -7.39 16.92
CA GLU A 488 15.67 -6.73 16.09
C GLU A 488 17.03 -7.42 16.19
N THR A 489 17.53 -7.67 17.39
CA THR A 489 18.82 -8.37 17.58
C THR A 489 18.82 -9.79 16.99
N MET A 490 17.72 -10.51 17.09
CA MET A 490 17.62 -11.85 16.48
C MET A 490 17.65 -11.77 14.96
N LEU A 491 16.93 -10.80 14.37
CA LEU A 491 16.93 -10.59 12.93
C LEU A 491 18.31 -10.16 12.41
N GLU A 492 18.96 -9.19 13.06
CA GLU A 492 20.33 -8.75 12.74
C GLU A 492 21.34 -9.91 12.75
N ASN A 493 21.19 -10.86 13.68
CA ASN A 493 22.07 -12.04 13.75
C ASN A 493 21.79 -13.07 12.63
N LEU A 494 20.60 -13.04 12.02
CA LEU A 494 20.25 -13.87 10.86
C LEU A 494 20.62 -13.21 9.53
N GLU A 495 20.79 -11.89 9.53
CA GLU A 495 21.13 -11.14 8.33
C GLU A 495 22.58 -11.40 7.88
N GLU A 496 22.72 -11.75 6.61
CA GLU A 496 24.00 -11.88 5.94
C GLU A 496 24.12 -10.86 4.80
N GLU A 497 25.21 -10.10 4.79
CA GLU A 497 25.53 -9.23 3.65
C GLU A 497 25.65 -10.03 2.35
N VAL A 498 25.17 -9.46 1.25
CA VAL A 498 25.34 -10.00 -0.11
C VAL A 498 26.56 -9.33 -0.75
N PRO A 499 27.67 -10.06 -1.00
CA PRO A 499 28.89 -9.48 -1.52
C PRO A 499 28.68 -8.63 -2.79
N GLY A 500 29.28 -7.43 -2.80
CA GLY A 500 29.23 -6.52 -3.96
C GLY A 500 27.93 -5.74 -4.10
N THR A 501 27.04 -5.80 -3.11
CA THR A 501 25.77 -5.07 -3.10
C THR A 501 25.55 -4.38 -1.75
N ASN A 502 24.57 -3.47 -1.68
CA ASN A 502 24.07 -2.93 -0.42
C ASN A 502 22.85 -3.72 0.08
N LEU A 503 22.86 -5.05 -0.06
CA LEU A 503 21.77 -5.91 0.40
C LEU A 503 22.22 -6.78 1.57
N THR A 504 21.29 -7.06 2.48
CA THR A 504 21.35 -8.19 3.41
C THR A 504 20.25 -9.18 3.08
N THR A 505 20.46 -10.44 3.44
CA THR A 505 19.43 -11.49 3.35
C THR A 505 19.35 -12.28 4.63
N ALA A 506 18.16 -12.75 4.98
CA ALA A 506 17.96 -13.72 6.05
C ALA A 506 17.03 -14.84 5.60
N VAL A 507 17.25 -16.06 6.09
CA VAL A 507 16.31 -17.18 5.95
C VAL A 507 15.67 -17.43 7.31
N ILE A 508 14.34 -17.38 7.36
CA ILE A 508 13.57 -17.49 8.60
C ILE A 508 12.56 -18.62 8.45
N GLU A 509 12.52 -19.52 9.42
CA GLU A 509 11.48 -20.53 9.54
C GLU A 509 10.41 -20.06 10.53
N ALA A 510 9.16 -20.12 10.12
CA ALA A 510 8.04 -19.63 10.91
C ALA A 510 6.81 -20.55 10.81
N VAL A 511 5.90 -20.39 11.77
CA VAL A 511 4.59 -21.04 11.76
C VAL A 511 3.51 -19.98 11.89
N THR A 512 2.46 -20.08 11.07
CA THR A 512 1.38 -19.09 11.09
C THR A 512 0.58 -19.16 12.40
N THR A 513 0.20 -18.00 12.93
CA THR A 513 -0.77 -17.83 14.02
C THR A 513 -2.15 -17.50 13.47
N GLU A 514 -3.18 -17.61 14.30
CA GLU A 514 -4.53 -17.22 13.91
C GLU A 514 -4.64 -15.69 13.91
N ASN A 515 -5.08 -15.11 12.79
CA ASN A 515 -5.41 -13.69 12.69
C ASN A 515 -6.67 -13.54 11.81
N ALA A 516 -7.83 -13.61 12.46
CA ALA A 516 -9.12 -13.60 11.79
C ALA A 516 -9.38 -12.30 11.01
N ALA A 517 -8.83 -11.17 11.46
CA ALA A 517 -8.97 -9.90 10.75
C ALA A 517 -8.38 -9.98 9.33
N PHE A 518 -7.24 -10.66 9.18
CA PHE A 518 -6.57 -10.87 7.90
C PHE A 518 -6.90 -12.22 7.25
N GLY A 519 -7.73 -13.06 7.87
CA GLY A 519 -8.09 -14.39 7.34
C GLY A 519 -6.97 -15.43 7.44
N ILE A 520 -5.98 -15.19 8.31
CA ILE A 520 -4.84 -16.08 8.50
C ILE A 520 -5.23 -17.19 9.45
N LYS A 521 -5.11 -18.43 8.98
CA LYS A 521 -5.29 -19.65 9.75
C LYS A 521 -3.99 -20.09 10.42
N LYS A 522 -4.09 -20.59 11.65
CA LYS A 522 -2.95 -21.14 12.40
C LYS A 522 -2.40 -22.45 11.79
N GLY A 523 -1.08 -22.61 11.85
CA GLY A 523 -0.40 -23.91 11.75
C GLY A 523 0.30 -24.23 10.42
N GLN A 524 0.29 -23.34 9.43
CA GLN A 524 1.07 -23.54 8.20
C GLN A 524 2.55 -23.25 8.49
N LYS A 525 3.43 -24.14 8.02
CA LYS A 525 4.88 -23.90 8.03
C LYS A 525 5.25 -22.95 6.91
N VAL A 526 6.11 -21.98 7.20
CA VAL A 526 6.56 -20.97 6.25
C VAL A 526 8.07 -20.83 6.32
N GLU A 527 8.72 -20.94 5.17
CA GLU A 527 10.10 -20.55 4.98
C GLU A 527 10.12 -19.18 4.32
N ILE A 528 10.87 -18.25 4.89
CA ILE A 528 10.90 -16.86 4.46
C ILE A 528 12.32 -16.53 4.02
N LEU A 529 12.49 -16.08 2.78
CA LEU A 529 13.69 -15.41 2.32
C LEU A 529 13.46 -13.90 2.39
N LEU A 530 14.06 -13.25 3.37
CA LEU A 530 14.08 -11.80 3.47
C LEU A 530 15.22 -11.26 2.60
N LEU A 531 14.89 -10.34 1.70
CA LEU A 531 15.82 -9.53 0.91
C LEU A 531 15.68 -8.09 1.37
N LYS A 532 16.69 -7.53 2.03
CA LYS A 532 16.66 -6.18 2.61
C LYS A 532 17.65 -5.27 1.93
N ILE A 533 17.19 -4.08 1.55
CA ILE A 533 18.04 -3.06 0.94
C ILE A 533 18.57 -2.12 2.00
N ASN A 534 19.89 -2.02 2.09
CA ASN A 534 20.61 -1.08 2.95
C ASN A 534 21.03 0.16 2.16
N SER A 535 20.07 0.81 1.49
CA SER A 535 20.31 1.97 0.62
C SER A 535 19.92 3.28 1.30
N ASN A 536 20.70 4.33 1.03
CA ASN A 536 20.45 5.70 1.47
C ASN A 536 19.72 6.56 0.40
N ILE A 537 19.25 5.93 -0.68
CA ILE A 537 18.36 6.58 -1.64
C ILE A 537 17.02 6.83 -0.93
N PRO A 538 16.44 8.05 -0.96
CA PRO A 538 15.18 8.33 -0.29
C PRO A 538 14.00 7.59 -0.94
N THR A 539 12.93 7.39 -0.18
CA THR A 539 11.66 6.83 -0.69
C THR A 539 10.94 7.81 -1.59
N THR A 540 10.93 9.08 -1.18
CA THR A 540 10.25 10.19 -1.82
C THR A 540 11.25 10.98 -2.66
N ILE A 541 11.10 10.91 -3.98
CA ILE A 541 11.97 11.61 -4.95
C ILE A 541 11.09 12.50 -5.79
N ILE A 542 11.01 13.77 -5.39
CA ILE A 542 10.04 14.72 -5.90
C ILE A 542 10.74 16.02 -6.25
N GLY A 543 10.39 16.57 -7.41
CA GLY A 543 10.99 17.80 -7.90
C GLY A 543 12.31 17.58 -8.62
N LYS A 544 12.63 18.54 -9.50
CA LYS A 544 13.71 18.41 -10.48
C LYS A 544 15.07 18.12 -9.87
N TYR A 545 15.40 18.79 -8.76
CA TYR A 545 16.71 18.65 -8.14
C TYR A 545 16.93 17.22 -7.63
N ASP A 546 15.99 16.70 -6.83
CA ASP A 546 16.11 15.37 -6.26
C ASP A 546 15.97 14.29 -7.34
N THR A 547 15.03 14.43 -8.27
CA THR A 547 14.91 13.47 -9.37
C THR A 547 16.20 13.38 -10.17
N ASN A 548 16.76 14.49 -10.65
CA ASN A 548 18.04 14.48 -11.38
C ASN A 548 19.21 13.93 -10.55
N LYS A 549 19.24 14.23 -9.24
CA LYS A 549 20.26 13.72 -8.32
C LYS A 549 20.20 12.19 -8.18
N TYR A 550 19.01 11.60 -8.22
CA TYR A 550 18.81 10.17 -7.95
C TYR A 550 18.61 9.28 -9.19
N ILE A 551 18.57 9.83 -10.42
CA ILE A 551 18.56 9.03 -11.66
C ILE A 551 19.66 7.97 -11.66
N THR A 552 20.92 8.40 -11.51
CA THR A 552 22.07 7.48 -11.54
C THR A 552 22.06 6.50 -10.35
N PRO A 553 21.94 6.93 -9.09
CA PRO A 553 21.87 6.01 -7.95
C PRO A 553 20.80 4.92 -8.06
N LEU A 554 19.60 5.25 -8.56
CA LEU A 554 18.54 4.26 -8.78
C LEU A 554 18.90 3.29 -9.90
N SER A 555 19.46 3.78 -10.99
CA SER A 555 19.91 2.93 -12.10
C SER A 555 21.01 1.95 -11.64
N GLU A 556 21.98 2.44 -10.86
CA GLU A 556 23.04 1.62 -10.26
C GLU A 556 22.48 0.59 -9.26
N LEU A 557 21.41 0.94 -8.51
CA LEU A 557 20.74 0.00 -7.61
C LEU A 557 20.18 -1.21 -8.37
N ALA A 558 19.40 -0.99 -9.43
CA ALA A 558 18.84 -2.08 -10.24
C ALA A 558 19.92 -2.93 -10.91
N GLU A 559 20.98 -2.31 -11.44
CA GLU A 559 22.12 -3.02 -12.03
C GLU A 559 22.87 -3.86 -10.99
N THR A 560 23.12 -3.31 -9.81
CA THR A 560 23.84 -3.99 -8.73
C THR A 560 23.06 -5.21 -8.24
N ILE A 561 21.74 -5.09 -8.06
CA ILE A 561 20.88 -6.21 -7.67
C ILE A 561 20.90 -7.27 -8.78
N SER A 562 20.63 -6.87 -10.03
CA SER A 562 20.49 -7.81 -11.17
C SER A 562 21.81 -8.48 -11.57
N SER A 563 22.96 -7.87 -11.30
CA SER A 563 24.28 -8.45 -11.58
C SER A 563 24.83 -9.34 -10.45
N SER A 564 24.15 -9.41 -9.31
CA SER A 564 24.64 -10.13 -8.14
C SER A 564 24.50 -11.65 -8.28
N GLY A 565 25.61 -12.32 -8.61
CA GLY A 565 25.68 -13.78 -8.60
C GLY A 565 25.44 -14.38 -7.21
N ALA A 566 25.93 -13.73 -6.15
CA ALA A 566 25.73 -14.20 -4.78
C ALA A 566 24.25 -14.15 -4.35
N LEU A 567 23.51 -13.11 -4.77
CA LEU A 567 22.08 -13.05 -4.54
C LEU A 567 21.34 -14.15 -5.30
N LEU A 568 21.69 -14.36 -6.58
CA LEU A 568 21.12 -15.44 -7.39
C LEU A 568 21.35 -16.81 -6.75
N ASP A 569 22.55 -17.08 -6.24
CA ASP A 569 22.89 -18.34 -5.55
C ASP A 569 22.01 -18.51 -4.30
N ARG A 570 21.89 -17.47 -3.46
CA ARG A 570 21.01 -17.52 -2.26
C ARG A 570 19.54 -17.76 -2.60
N VAL A 571 19.05 -17.13 -3.66
CA VAL A 571 17.68 -17.32 -4.16
C VAL A 571 17.47 -18.75 -4.67
N ASN A 572 18.43 -19.33 -5.37
CA ASN A 572 18.39 -20.73 -5.82
C ASN A 572 18.48 -21.71 -4.64
N ASP A 573 19.36 -21.46 -3.68
CA ASP A 573 19.53 -22.30 -2.48
C ASP A 573 18.27 -22.32 -1.64
N PHE A 574 17.61 -21.18 -1.46
CA PHE A 574 16.34 -21.07 -0.76
C PHE A 574 15.23 -21.92 -1.39
N LEU A 575 15.20 -22.12 -2.70
CA LEU A 575 14.21 -23.01 -3.31
C LEU A 575 14.59 -24.48 -3.22
N ASN A 576 15.87 -24.79 -3.41
CA ASN A 576 16.37 -26.16 -3.42
C ASN A 576 16.52 -26.74 -2.01
N SER A 577 16.41 -25.92 -0.96
CA SER A 577 16.30 -26.42 0.41
C SER A 577 15.07 -27.32 0.51
N THR A 578 15.33 -28.60 0.74
CA THR A 578 14.32 -29.59 1.12
C THR A 578 14.20 -29.54 2.64
N ALA A 579 13.02 -29.18 3.13
CA ALA A 579 12.68 -29.30 4.55
C ALA A 579 12.52 -30.75 5.01
#